data_AF-A0A1B7NMK6-F1
#
_entry.id   AF-A0A1B7NMK6-F1
#
_cell.length_a   1.000
_cell.length_b   1.000
_cell.length_c   1.000
_cell.angle_alpha   90.00
_cell.angle_beta   90.00
_cell.angle_gamma   90.00
#
_symmetry.space_group_name_H-M   'P 1'
#
loop_
_entity.id
_entity.type
_entity.pdbx_description
1 polymer ?
#
loop_
_entity_poly.entity_id
_entity_poly.type
_entity_poly.pdbx_seq_one_letter_code
_entity_poly.pdbx_strand_id
1 'polypeptide(L)'
;MIPAPRGTGLVASPAVKRLLQLAGVQDIYTSSSGSTKTLENTLKATFMAVANTYGFLTPNLWKETKLIRSPLDEFGDVLREGKKY
;
A
#
# COMPACT_ATOMS: atom_id res chain seq x y z
N MET A 1 9.54 -8.38 -3.56
CA MET A 1 8.68 -7.99 -4.69
C MET A 1 9.58 -7.37 -5.74
N ILE A 2 9.44 -7.79 -7.00
CA ILE A 2 10.32 -7.36 -8.09
C ILE A 2 9.42 -6.89 -9.25
N PRO A 3 9.64 -5.69 -9.81
CA PRO A 3 8.91 -5.23 -10.98
C PRO A 3 9.04 -6.23 -12.14
N ALA A 4 7.94 -6.51 -12.82
CA ALA A 4 7.92 -7.40 -13.97
C ALA A 4 7.62 -6.63 -15.27
N PRO A 5 8.04 -7.14 -16.44
CA PRO A 5 7.64 -6.59 -17.73
C PRO A 5 6.12 -6.60 -17.90
N ARG A 6 5.59 -5.65 -18.67
CA ARG A 6 4.16 -5.56 -18.94
C ARG A 6 3.62 -6.83 -19.60
N GLY A 7 2.49 -7.33 -19.11
CA GLY A 7 1.85 -8.55 -19.62
C GLY A 7 2.37 -9.85 -19.00
N THR A 8 3.24 -9.76 -17.99
CA THR A 8 3.69 -10.93 -17.20
C THR A 8 2.57 -11.47 -16.30
N GLY A 9 1.70 -10.59 -15.83
CA GLY A 9 0.72 -10.89 -14.79
C GLY A 9 1.33 -11.06 -13.41
N LEU A 10 0.51 -11.58 -12.49
CA LEU A 10 0.89 -11.79 -11.10
C LEU A 10 1.46 -13.19 -10.87
N VAL A 11 2.78 -13.27 -10.70
CA VAL A 11 3.52 -14.51 -10.41
C VAL A 11 3.74 -14.62 -8.91
N ALA A 12 2.76 -15.22 -8.22
CA ALA A 12 2.73 -15.38 -6.77
C ALA A 12 1.87 -16.58 -6.33
N SER A 13 1.99 -16.97 -5.06
CA SER A 13 1.10 -17.97 -4.44
C SER A 13 -0.37 -17.48 -4.44
N PRO A 14 -1.38 -18.37 -4.43
CA PRO A 14 -2.78 -17.97 -4.60
C PRO A 14 -3.28 -16.91 -3.61
N ALA A 15 -2.87 -17.01 -2.34
CA ALA A 15 -3.24 -16.04 -1.30
C ALA A 15 -2.62 -14.65 -1.56
N VAL A 16 -1.32 -14.62 -1.87
CA VAL A 16 -0.57 -13.39 -2.19
C VAL A 16 -1.08 -12.75 -3.48
N LYS A 17 -1.39 -13.57 -4.49
CA LYS A 17 -1.94 -13.13 -5.77
C LYS A 17 -3.26 -12.38 -5.58
N ARG A 18 -4.19 -12.91 -4.77
CA ARG A 18 -5.46 -12.22 -4.46
C ARG A 18 -5.24 -10.87 -3.78
N LEU A 19 -4.33 -10.80 -2.81
CA LEU A 19 -3.99 -9.54 -2.14
C LEU A 19 -3.43 -8.51 -3.13
N LEU A 20 -2.53 -8.93 -4.02
CA LEU A 20 -1.94 -8.05 -5.03
C LEU A 20 -2.95 -7.59 -6.10
N GLN A 21 -3.94 -8.43 -6.43
CA GLN A 21 -5.07 -8.03 -7.28
C GLN A 21 -5.89 -6.92 -6.62
N LEU A 22 -6.18 -7.05 -5.32
CA LEU A 22 -6.90 -6.02 -4.56
C LEU A 22 -6.11 -4.72 -4.45
N ALA A 23 -4.77 -4.80 -4.39
CA ALA A 23 -3.88 -3.65 -4.42
C ALA A 23 -3.78 -2.99 -5.82
N GLY A 24 -4.39 -3.58 -6.86
CA GLY A 24 -4.36 -3.06 -8.23
C GLY A 24 -3.06 -3.30 -9.00
N VAL A 25 -2.19 -4.19 -8.51
CA VAL A 25 -0.94 -4.54 -9.20
C VAL A 25 -1.24 -5.45 -10.38
N GLN A 26 -0.69 -5.13 -11.56
CA GLN A 26 -0.90 -5.90 -12.79
C GLN A 26 0.20 -6.93 -13.03
N ASP A 27 1.46 -6.48 -12.99
CA ASP A 27 2.63 -7.27 -13.37
C ASP A 27 3.67 -7.26 -12.25
N ILE A 28 3.97 -8.42 -11.65
CA ILE A 28 4.98 -8.53 -10.59
C ILE A 28 5.53 -9.94 -10.42
N TYR A 29 6.82 -10.04 -10.13
CA TYR A 29 7.46 -11.26 -9.64
C TYR A 29 7.54 -11.22 -8.11
N THR A 30 7.20 -12.34 -7.47
CA THR A 30 7.30 -12.49 -6.01
C THR A 30 8.26 -13.60 -5.64
N SER A 31 8.99 -13.38 -4.55
CA SER A 31 9.80 -14.39 -3.88
C SER A 31 9.57 -14.22 -2.39
N SER A 32 9.47 -15.34 -1.68
CA SER A 32 9.20 -15.41 -0.25
C SER A 32 10.21 -16.35 0.41
N SER A 33 10.77 -15.94 1.54
CA SER A 33 11.72 -16.74 2.32
C SER A 33 11.22 -16.94 3.76
N GLY A 34 11.60 -18.04 4.39
CA GLY A 34 11.18 -18.40 5.76
C GLY A 34 9.99 -19.36 5.79
N SER A 35 9.27 -19.39 6.92
CA SER A 35 8.09 -20.26 7.08
C SER A 35 6.85 -19.64 6.43
N THR A 36 6.56 -20.05 5.20
CA THR A 36 5.44 -19.55 4.37
C THR A 36 4.18 -20.40 4.45
N LYS A 37 4.19 -21.48 5.25
CA LYS A 37 3.03 -22.35 5.47
C LYS A 37 1.92 -21.65 6.27
N THR A 38 2.29 -20.69 7.12
CA THR A 38 1.31 -19.89 7.86
C THR A 38 0.80 -18.77 6.98
N LEU A 39 -0.49 -18.84 6.64
CA LEU A 39 -1.14 -17.92 5.71
C LEU A 39 -1.13 -16.48 6.26
N GLU A 40 -1.47 -16.31 7.54
CA GLU A 40 -1.54 -14.99 8.18
C GLU A 40 -0.20 -14.24 8.10
N ASN A 41 0.90 -14.89 8.47
CA ASN A 41 2.23 -14.28 8.44
C ASN A 41 2.62 -13.89 7.00
N THR A 42 2.34 -14.78 6.04
CA THR A 42 2.66 -14.53 4.62
C THR A 42 1.87 -13.34 4.08
N LEU A 43 0.58 -13.22 4.40
CA LEU A 43 -0.23 -12.07 3.98
C LEU A 43 0.18 -10.78 4.69
N LYS A 44 0.47 -10.82 6.00
CA LYS A 44 0.99 -9.65 6.74
C LYS A 44 2.30 -9.16 6.15
N ALA A 45 3.24 -10.06 5.84
CA ALA A 45 4.50 -9.70 5.21
C ALA A 45 4.28 -9.07 3.82
N THR A 46 3.33 -9.60 3.05
CA THR A 46 2.96 -9.03 1.74
C THR A 46 2.36 -7.64 1.87
N PHE A 47 1.46 -7.43 2.83
CA PHE A 47 0.84 -6.14 3.11
C PHE A 47 1.89 -5.09 3.50
N MET A 48 2.82 -5.44 4.40
CA MET A 48 3.93 -4.58 4.78
C MET A 48 4.83 -4.25 3.59
N ALA A 49 5.09 -5.21 2.70
CA ALA A 49 5.89 -4.96 1.50
C ALA A 49 5.24 -3.93 0.55
N VAL A 50 3.91 -3.95 0.42
CA VAL A 50 3.17 -2.93 -0.35
C VAL A 50 3.18 -1.58 0.37
N ALA A 51 2.97 -1.53 1.68
CA ALA A 51 3.03 -0.27 2.44
C ALA A 51 4.40 0.42 2.31
N ASN A 52 5.48 -0.37 2.33
CA ASN A 52 6.84 0.14 2.21
C ASN A 52 7.16 0.76 0.84
N THR A 53 6.33 0.57 -0.21
CA THR A 53 6.57 1.21 -1.51
C THR A 53 6.46 2.73 -1.42
N TYR A 54 5.59 3.26 -0.56
CA TYR A 54 5.52 4.70 -0.28
C TYR A 54 6.61 5.19 0.67
N GLY A 55 7.22 4.29 1.45
CA GLY A 55 8.35 4.63 2.32
C GLY A 55 9.67 4.82 1.59
N PHE A 56 9.76 4.40 0.32
CA PHE A 56 10.96 4.57 -0.48
C PHE A 56 10.95 5.91 -1.23
N LEU A 57 11.91 6.79 -0.92
CA LEU A 57 12.02 8.10 -1.54
C LEU A 57 12.74 8.01 -2.90
N THR A 58 11.95 8.08 -3.98
CA THR A 58 12.46 8.10 -5.35
C THR A 58 12.73 9.54 -5.83
N PRO A 59 13.61 9.75 -6.83
CA PRO A 59 13.95 11.09 -7.32
C PRO A 59 12.77 11.96 -7.77
N ASN A 60 11.69 11.34 -8.26
CA ASN A 60 10.45 12.05 -8.63
C ASN A 60 9.69 12.64 -7.42
N LEU A 61 10.01 12.25 -6.20
CA LEU A 61 9.39 12.73 -4.96
C LEU A 61 10.27 13.72 -4.18
N TRP A 62 11.45 14.11 -4.70
CA TRP A 62 12.36 15.05 -4.02
C TRP A 62 11.89 16.49 -4.01
N LYS A 63 10.96 16.84 -4.90
CA LYS A 63 10.41 18.19 -4.97
C LYS A 63 9.63 18.48 -3.68
N GLU A 64 9.89 19.64 -3.08
CA GLU A 64 9.19 20.06 -1.87
C GLU A 64 7.68 20.17 -2.13
N THR A 65 6.91 19.45 -1.33
CA THR A 65 5.44 19.53 -1.27
C THR A 65 5.05 20.39 -0.09
N LYS A 66 4.28 21.46 -0.33
CA LYS A 66 3.75 22.29 0.75
C LYS A 66 2.76 21.48 1.59
N LEU A 67 2.91 21.56 2.91
CA LEU A 67 1.95 20.95 3.82
C LEU A 67 0.61 21.68 3.71
N ILE A 68 -0.45 20.93 3.40
CA ILE A 68 -1.83 21.43 3.44
C ILE A 68 -2.35 21.34 4.88
N ARG A 69 -3.29 22.21 5.22
CA ARG A 69 -3.98 22.17 6.51
C ARG A 69 -4.75 20.85 6.64
N SER A 70 -4.80 20.29 7.85
CA SER A 70 -5.56 19.07 8.09
C SER A 70 -7.04 19.33 7.82
N PRO A 71 -7.78 18.40 7.19
CA PRO A 71 -9.23 18.53 7.02
C PRO A 71 -9.97 18.75 8.34
N LEU A 72 -9.46 18.18 9.44
CA LEU A 72 -10.03 18.38 10.78
C LEU A 72 -9.93 19.83 11.26
N ASP A 73 -8.85 20.53 10.88
CA ASP A 73 -8.65 21.92 11.25
C ASP A 73 -9.42 22.89 10.34
N GLU A 74 -9.72 22.48 9.10
CA GLU A 74 -10.49 23.26 8.13
C GLU A 74 -12.00 23.16 8.39
N PHE A 75 -12.50 21.96 8.68
CA PHE A 75 -13.92 21.71 8.97
C PHE A 75 -14.25 21.72 10.47
N GLY A 76 -13.34 22.20 11.32
CA GLY A 76 -13.51 22.22 12.77
C GLY A 76 -14.79 22.94 13.22
N ASP A 77 -15.13 24.06 12.57
CA ASP A 77 -16.34 24.83 12.87
C ASP A 77 -17.62 24.04 12.54
N VAL A 78 -17.65 23.37 11.37
CA VAL A 78 -18.76 22.51 10.94
C VAL A 78 -18.97 21.33 11.91
N LEU A 79 -17.87 20.69 12.32
CA LEU A 79 -17.90 19.58 13.29
C LEU A 79 -18.38 20.03 14.67
N ARG A 80 -18.14 21.29 15.05
CA ARG A 80 -18.56 21.86 16.34
C ARG A 80 -20.06 22.16 16.36
N GLU A 81 -20.62 22.61 15.24
CA GLU A 81 -22.06 22.87 15.10
C GLU A 81 -22.89 21.58 15.09
N GLY A 82 -22.41 20.51 14.44
CA GLY A 82 -23.09 19.21 14.38
C GLY A 82 -23.16 18.44 15.70
N LYS A 83 -22.43 18.89 16.73
CA LYS A 83 -22.44 18.32 18.09
C LYS A 83 -23.45 18.95 19.06
N LYS A 84 -24.32 19.86 18.60
CA LYS A 84 -25.43 20.38 19.41
C LYS A 84 -26.54 19.31 19.57
N TYR A 85 -26.34 18.40 20.51
CA TYR A 85 -27.40 17.67 21.21
C TYR A 85 -27.05 17.63 22.70
#